data_AF-A5GN30-F1
#
_entry.id   AF-A5GN30-F1
#
_cell.length_a   1.000
_cell.length_b   1.000
_cell.length_c   1.000
_cell.angle_alpha   90.00
_cell.angle_beta   90.00
_cell.angle_gamma   90.00
#
_symmetry.space_group_name_H-M   'P 1'
#
loop_
_entity.id
_entity.type
_entity.pdbx_description
1 polymer ?
#
loop_
_entity_poly.entity_id
_entity_poly.type
_entity_poly.pdbx_seq_one_letter_code
_entity_poly.pdbx_strand_id
1 'polypeptide(L)'
;MTIPRFDAATAALQRLLLSSITPAMAAETEGMASISERINACMERVKVDASEGAALVAECVPHGRVMVAQAQKTLANLEALAVMETLVAELDEVQRGG
;
A
#
# COMPACT_ATOMS: atom_id res chain seq x y z
N MET A 1 -22.39 -18.93 -0.38
CA MET A 1 -22.59 -18.16 0.86
C MET A 1 -21.26 -17.51 1.20
N THR A 2 -21.06 -16.24 0.81
CA THR A 2 -19.88 -15.46 1.21
C THR A 2 -20.05 -15.03 2.66
N ILE A 3 -19.00 -15.24 3.46
CA ILE A 3 -19.02 -15.03 4.90
C ILE A 3 -19.01 -13.50 5.13
N PRO A 4 -19.92 -12.92 5.94
CA PRO A 4 -20.05 -11.47 6.13
C PRO A 4 -18.76 -10.77 6.60
N ARG A 5 -17.83 -11.52 7.19
CA ARG A 5 -16.48 -11.06 7.59
C ARG A 5 -15.58 -10.73 6.39
N PHE A 6 -15.76 -11.42 5.27
CA PHE A 6 -14.95 -11.29 4.06
C PHE A 6 -15.31 -10.02 3.26
N ASP A 7 -16.59 -9.66 3.22
CA ASP A 7 -17.05 -8.40 2.61
C ASP A 7 -16.60 -7.19 3.43
N ALA A 8 -16.66 -7.29 4.76
CA ALA A 8 -16.14 -6.25 5.65
C ALA A 8 -14.62 -6.04 5.49
N ALA A 9 -13.86 -7.13 5.39
CA ALA A 9 -12.41 -7.09 5.14
C ALA A 9 -12.07 -6.48 3.76
N THR A 10 -12.81 -6.88 2.73
CA THR A 10 -12.63 -6.34 1.36
C THR A 10 -12.93 -4.84 1.32
N ALA A 11 -14.00 -4.39 1.99
CA ALA A 11 -14.35 -2.98 2.09
C ALA A 11 -13.33 -2.17 2.91
N ALA A 12 -12.75 -2.76 3.96
CA ALA A 12 -11.68 -2.13 4.73
C ALA A 12 -10.41 -1.96 3.88
N LEU A 13 -10.01 -3.01 3.17
CA LEU A 13 -8.86 -2.97 2.25
C LEU A 13 -9.05 -1.95 1.13
N GLN A 14 -10.25 -1.85 0.56
CA GLN A 14 -10.56 -0.82 -0.45
C GLN A 14 -10.40 0.59 0.11
N ARG A 15 -10.92 0.86 1.31
CA ARG A 15 -10.77 2.18 1.96
C ARG A 15 -9.30 2.50 2.23
N LEU A 16 -8.54 1.54 2.72
CA LEU A 16 -7.13 1.72 3.04
C LEU A 16 -6.28 1.96 1.78
N LEU A 17 -6.59 1.24 0.69
CA LEU A 17 -5.97 1.47 -0.61
C LEU A 17 -6.25 2.89 -1.11
N LEU A 18 -7.51 3.32 -1.11
CA LEU A 18 -7.91 4.65 -1.56
C LEU A 18 -7.32 5.79 -0.71
N SER A 19 -7.07 5.57 0.59
CA SER A 19 -6.40 6.57 1.42
C SER A 19 -4.89 6.64 1.21
N SER A 20 -4.30 5.62 0.56
CA SER A 20 -2.85 5.47 0.40
C SER A 20 -2.35 5.82 -1.00
N ILE A 21 -3.25 5.97 -1.98
CA ILE A 21 -2.92 6.27 -3.38
C ILE A 21 -3.45 7.63 -3.80
N THR A 22 -2.94 8.17 -4.90
CA THR A 22 -3.44 9.43 -5.45
C THR A 22 -4.81 9.23 -6.12
N PRO A 23 -5.65 10.28 -6.23
CA PRO A 23 -6.92 10.20 -6.95
C PRO A 23 -6.79 9.70 -8.39
N ALA A 24 -5.69 10.02 -9.08
CA ALA A 24 -5.41 9.55 -10.43
C ALA A 24 -5.20 8.02 -10.46
N MET A 25 -4.41 7.47 -9.53
CA MET A 25 -4.23 6.03 -9.40
C MET A 25 -5.53 5.31 -9.01
N ALA A 26 -6.35 5.94 -8.18
CA ALA A 26 -7.65 5.39 -7.81
C ALA A 26 -8.58 5.23 -9.01
N ALA A 27 -8.66 6.25 -9.87
CA ALA A 27 -9.48 6.23 -11.09
C ALA A 27 -9.01 5.18 -12.09
N GLU A 28 -7.70 5.07 -12.30
CA GLU A 28 -7.16 4.13 -13.30
C GLU A 28 -7.29 2.66 -12.90
N THR A 29 -7.41 2.39 -11.60
CA THR A 29 -7.53 1.04 -11.07
C THR A 29 -8.97 0.68 -10.70
N GLU A 30 -9.94 1.58 -10.92
CA GLU A 30 -11.35 1.40 -10.57
C GLU A 30 -12.01 0.19 -11.27
N GLY A 31 -11.57 -0.12 -12.50
CA GLY A 31 -12.10 -1.24 -13.30
C GLY A 31 -11.45 -2.59 -13.06
N MET A 32 -10.49 -2.70 -12.13
CA MET A 32 -9.77 -3.96 -11.90
C MET A 32 -10.63 -4.98 -11.14
N ALA A 33 -10.62 -6.22 -11.62
CA ALA A 33 -11.55 -7.26 -11.17
C ALA A 33 -11.28 -7.73 -9.74
N SER A 34 -10.02 -7.66 -9.30
CA SER A 34 -9.64 -8.06 -7.94
C SER A 34 -8.89 -6.95 -7.21
N ILE A 35 -9.08 -6.90 -5.89
CA ILE A 35 -8.38 -5.95 -5.04
C ILE A 35 -6.85 -6.19 -5.04
N SER A 36 -6.42 -7.43 -5.19
CA SER A 36 -4.99 -7.79 -5.29
C SER A 36 -4.35 -7.27 -6.57
N GLU A 37 -5.04 -7.39 -7.71
CA GLU A 37 -4.60 -6.81 -8.98
C GLU A 37 -4.52 -5.28 -8.88
N ARG A 38 -5.51 -4.68 -8.22
CA ARG A 38 -5.56 -3.25 -7.94
C ARG A 38 -4.36 -2.77 -7.12
N ILE A 39 -4.02 -3.50 -6.07
CA ILE A 39 -2.86 -3.21 -5.20
C ILE A 39 -1.56 -3.34 -6.00
N ASN A 40 -1.39 -4.41 -6.77
CA ASN A 40 -0.19 -4.63 -7.58
C ASN A 40 0.03 -3.51 -8.60
N ALA A 41 -1.03 -3.09 -9.31
CA ALA A 41 -0.94 -2.00 -10.27
C ALA A 41 -0.57 -0.66 -9.61
N CYS A 42 -1.13 -0.39 -8.42
CA CYS A 42 -0.73 0.79 -7.64
C CYS A 42 0.74 0.70 -7.21
N MET A 43 1.21 -0.47 -6.78
CA MET A 43 2.61 -0.67 -6.37
C MET A 43 3.59 -0.43 -7.53
N GLU A 44 3.32 -0.97 -8.72
CA GLU A 44 4.20 -0.75 -9.87
C GLU A 44 4.28 0.73 -10.26
N ARG A 45 3.17 1.45 -10.18
CA ARG A 45 3.18 2.90 -10.39
C ARG A 45 3.98 3.67 -9.35
N VAL A 46 3.79 3.35 -8.06
CA VAL A 46 4.59 3.99 -7.00
C VAL A 46 6.08 3.72 -7.19
N LYS A 47 6.48 2.54 -7.67
CA LYS A 47 7.88 2.25 -8.00
C LYS A 47 8.41 3.11 -9.14
N VAL A 48 7.61 3.31 -10.19
CA VAL A 48 7.96 4.19 -11.32
C VAL A 48 8.09 5.64 -10.84
N ASP A 49 7.09 6.17 -10.13
CA ASP A 49 7.10 7.53 -9.58
C ASP A 49 8.29 7.75 -8.62
N ALA A 50 8.63 6.74 -7.81
CA ALA A 50 9.79 6.79 -6.92
C ALA A 50 11.12 6.76 -7.69
N SER A 51 11.20 6.01 -8.79
CA SER A 51 12.38 5.98 -9.66
C SER A 51 12.59 7.33 -10.36
N GLU A 52 11.52 7.94 -10.86
CA GLU A 52 11.56 9.29 -11.45
C GLU A 52 11.87 10.36 -10.39
N GLY A 53 11.27 10.24 -9.21
CA GLY A 53 11.57 11.08 -8.05
C GLY A 53 13.03 10.97 -7.60
N ALA A 54 13.63 9.78 -7.61
CA ALA A 54 15.03 9.56 -7.25
C ALA A 54 16.00 10.23 -8.26
N ALA A 55 15.66 10.24 -9.55
CA ALA A 55 16.41 10.98 -10.56
C ALA A 55 16.35 12.50 -10.30
N LEU A 56 15.19 13.02 -9.86
CA LEU A 56 15.01 14.43 -9.51
C LEU A 56 15.70 14.84 -8.19
N VAL A 57 15.83 13.93 -7.20
CA VAL A 57 16.58 14.17 -5.95
C VAL A 57 18.07 14.40 -6.21
N ALA A 58 18.63 13.72 -7.22
CA ALA A 58 20.04 13.83 -7.57
C ALA A 58 20.42 15.24 -8.09
N GLU A 59 19.46 16.06 -8.54
CA GLU A 59 19.71 17.34 -9.19
C GLU A 59 19.47 18.61 -8.33
N CYS A 60 19.04 18.56 -7.05
CA CYS A 60 18.75 19.81 -6.33
C CYS A 60 18.91 19.83 -4.79
N VAL A 61 19.89 20.61 -4.31
CA VAL A 61 20.06 21.04 -2.90
C VAL A 61 19.26 22.34 -2.69
N PRO A 62 17.97 22.29 -2.28
CA PRO A 62 17.57 22.01 -0.89
C PRO A 62 16.34 21.08 -0.72
N HIS A 63 15.74 20.56 -1.80
CA HIS A 63 14.51 19.74 -1.76
C HIS A 63 14.73 18.31 -1.24
N GLY A 64 15.98 17.83 -1.23
CA GLY A 64 16.33 16.49 -0.72
C GLY A 64 15.93 16.25 0.74
N ARG A 65 15.86 17.27 1.60
CA ARG A 65 15.44 17.08 3.00
C ARG A 65 13.96 16.71 3.15
N VAL A 66 13.09 17.28 2.33
CA VAL A 66 11.66 16.94 2.33
C VAL A 66 11.47 15.54 1.78
N MET A 67 12.23 15.18 0.74
CA MET A 67 12.18 13.84 0.14
C MET A 67 12.73 12.76 1.07
N VAL A 68 13.79 13.06 1.85
CA VAL A 68 14.28 12.18 2.92
C VAL A 68 13.24 12.01 4.02
N ALA A 69 12.59 13.09 4.47
CA ALA A 69 11.52 13.00 5.47
C ALA A 69 10.33 12.18 4.97
N GLN A 70 9.97 12.32 3.69
CA GLN A 70 8.93 11.52 3.06
C GLN A 70 9.35 10.05 2.93
N ALA A 71 10.60 9.76 2.55
CA ALA A 71 11.13 8.41 2.48
C ALA A 71 11.17 7.73 3.86
N GLN A 72 11.53 8.47 4.92
CA GLN A 72 11.50 7.98 6.30
C GLN A 72 10.07 7.69 6.77
N LYS A 73 9.11 8.55 6.41
CA LYS A 73 7.68 8.31 6.68
C LYS A 73 7.17 7.06 5.95
N THR A 74 7.55 6.90 4.69
CA THR A 74 7.21 5.71 3.89
C THR A 74 7.81 4.44 4.50
N LEU A 75 9.05 4.50 5.01
CA LEU A 75 9.70 3.39 5.70
C LEU A 75 8.94 2.99 6.97
N ALA A 76 8.57 3.96 7.82
CA ALA A 76 7.79 3.72 9.03
C ALA A 76 6.42 3.07 8.73
N ASN A 77 5.78 3.49 7.62
CA ASN A 77 4.54 2.86 7.17
C ASN A 77 4.76 1.41 6.73
N LEU A 78 5.89 1.12 6.07
CA LEU A 78 6.27 -0.22 5.65
C LEU A 78 6.51 -1.16 6.85
N GLU A 79 7.19 -0.67 7.88
CA GLU A 79 7.39 -1.40 9.15
C GLU A 79 6.05 -1.71 9.82
N ALA A 80 5.11 -0.76 9.85
CA ALA A 80 3.77 -0.99 10.39
C ALA A 80 3.02 -2.08 9.60
N LEU A 81 3.12 -2.08 8.27
CA LEU A 81 2.50 -3.11 7.42
C LEU A 81 3.10 -4.51 7.68
N ALA A 82 4.42 -4.62 7.89
CA ALA A 82 5.07 -5.89 8.21
C ALA A 82 4.62 -6.46 9.57
N VAL A 83 4.41 -5.58 10.56
CA VAL A 83 3.84 -5.97 11.87
C VAL A 83 2.40 -6.49 11.69
N MET A 84 1.60 -5.84 10.85
CA MET A 84 0.23 -6.29 10.56
C MET A 84 0.21 -7.65 9.84
N GLU A 85 1.12 -7.89 8.91
CA GLU A 85 1.28 -9.19 8.22
C GLU A 85 1.62 -10.31 9.21
N THR A 86 2.53 -10.05 10.15
CA THR A 86 2.91 -11.00 11.20
C THR A 86 1.71 -11.34 12.09
N LEU A 87 0.93 -10.33 12.49
CA LEU A 87 -0.26 -10.53 13.32
C LEU A 87 -1.33 -11.36 12.59
N VAL A 88 -1.48 -11.16 11.28
CA VAL A 88 -2.40 -11.95 10.45
C VAL A 88 -1.94 -13.40 10.37
N ALA A 89 -0.64 -13.64 10.18
CA ALA A 89 -0.08 -14.99 10.18
C ALA A 89 -0.30 -15.71 11.52
N GLU A 90 -0.10 -15.03 12.65
CA GLU A 90 -0.37 -15.58 13.98
C GLU A 90 -1.85 -15.93 14.20
N LEU A 91 -2.77 -15.08 13.71
CA LEU A 91 -4.20 -15.34 13.78
C LEU A 91 -4.63 -16.53 12.91
N ASP A 92 -4.03 -16.71 11.74
CA ASP A 92 -4.27 -17.85 10.85
C ASP A 92 -3.77 -19.18 11.47
N GLU A 93 -2.63 -19.17 12.16
CA GLU A 93 -2.12 -20.33 12.89
C GLU A 93 -3.04 -20.70 14.08
N VAL A 94 -3.57 -19.71 14.80
CA VAL A 94 -4.58 -19.93 15.86
C VAL A 94 -5.88 -20.52 15.28
N GLN A 95 -6.27 -20.15 14.05
CA GLN A 95 -7.44 -20.73 13.36
C GLN A 95 -7.21 -22.15 12.85
N ARG A 96 -5.96 -22.56 12.62
CA ARG A 96 -5.62 -23.89 12.09
C ARG A 96 -5.35 -24.93 13.18
N GLY A 97 -5.05 -24.47 14.41
CA GLY A 97 -4.78 -25.32 15.58
C GLY A 97 -5.96 -25.54 16.53
N GLY A 98 -7.19 -25.18 16.14
CA GLY A 98 -8.42 -25.33 16.94
C GLY A 98 -9.33 -26.45 16.47
#